data_AF-A0A1S1NA91-F1
#
_entry.id   AF-A0A1S1NA91-F1
#
_cell.length_a   1.000
_cell.length_b   1.000
_cell.length_c   1.000
_cell.angle_alpha   90.00
_cell.angle_beta   90.00
_cell.angle_gamma   90.00
#
_symmetry.space_group_name_H-M   'P 1'
#
loop_
_entity.id
_entity.type
_entity.pdbx_description
1 polymer ?
#
loop_
_entity_poly.entity_id
_entity_poly.type
_entity_poly.pdbx_seq_one_letter_code
_entity_poly.pdbx_strand_id
1 'polypeptide(L)'
;MTRTEGSPRRLHGPEVLVAIEVISPGSRRTDTVTKRSEYAEAGIEHYWIVDLGPPVTLTALRLAGTIGYQESPAVTGSFTTSAPVPLRLDLDGLTAR
;
A
#
# COMPACT_ATOMS: atom_id res chain seq x y z
N MET A 1 -11.48 -17.20 -17.27
CA MET A 1 -11.72 -15.97 -16.50
C MET A 1 -12.28 -14.93 -17.46
N THR A 2 -13.57 -14.64 -17.34
CA THR A 2 -14.26 -13.68 -18.22
C THR A 2 -13.78 -12.27 -17.91
N ARG A 3 -13.04 -11.69 -18.86
CA ARG A 3 -12.73 -10.26 -18.90
C ARG A 3 -14.05 -9.53 -19.14
N THR A 4 -14.58 -8.86 -18.13
CA THR A 4 -15.75 -8.01 -18.28
C THR A 4 -15.35 -6.79 -19.12
N GLU A 5 -15.92 -6.70 -20.32
CA GLU A 5 -15.73 -5.57 -21.24
C GLU A 5 -16.52 -4.36 -20.73
N GLY A 6 -15.80 -3.40 -20.19
CA GLY A 6 -16.23 -2.06 -19.83
C GLY A 6 -14.99 -1.26 -19.48
N SER A 7 -14.83 -0.05 -20.02
CA SER A 7 -13.70 0.80 -19.65
C SER A 7 -13.67 0.93 -18.13
N PRO A 8 -12.58 0.51 -17.44
CA PRO A 8 -12.55 0.51 -15.99
C PRO A 8 -12.80 1.94 -15.51
N ARG A 9 -13.75 2.09 -14.58
CA ARG A 9 -14.00 3.38 -13.92
C ARG A 9 -12.67 3.88 -13.36
N ARG A 10 -12.16 4.99 -13.88
CA ARG A 10 -11.00 5.67 -13.32
C ARG A 10 -11.42 6.25 -11.96
N LEU A 11 -10.68 5.90 -10.92
CA LEU A 11 -10.86 6.47 -9.59
C LEU A 11 -9.98 7.71 -9.46
N HIS A 12 -10.53 8.76 -8.87
CA HIS A 12 -9.73 9.85 -8.32
C HIS A 12 -9.07 9.39 -7.02
N GLY A 13 -7.91 9.95 -6.67
CA GLY A 13 -7.16 9.51 -5.48
C GLY A 13 -7.97 9.48 -4.18
N PRO A 14 -8.83 10.48 -3.87
CA PRO A 14 -9.65 10.44 -2.65
C PRO A 14 -10.73 9.33 -2.65
N GLU A 15 -11.02 8.72 -3.80
CA GLU A 15 -11.92 7.57 -3.90
C GLU A 15 -11.21 6.23 -3.63
N VAL A 16 -9.87 6.24 -3.58
CA VAL A 16 -9.06 5.07 -3.25
C VAL A 16 -8.96 4.96 -1.73
N LEU A 17 -9.59 3.94 -1.16
CA LEU A 17 -9.54 3.69 0.28
C LEU A 17 -8.10 3.41 0.75
N VAL A 18 -7.40 2.55 0.02
CA VAL A 18 -5.98 2.22 0.26
C VAL A 18 -5.28 1.87 -1.04
N ALA A 19 -4.10 2.43 -1.27
CA ALA A 19 -3.14 1.94 -2.26
C ALA A 19 -2.15 0.99 -1.57
N ILE A 20 -1.85 -0.15 -2.18
CA ILE A 20 -0.87 -1.11 -1.64
C ILE A 20 0.22 -1.32 -2.69
N GLU A 21 1.44 -0.90 -2.38
CA GLU A 21 2.61 -1.23 -3.19
C GLU A 21 3.30 -2.47 -2.63
N VAL A 22 3.57 -3.43 -3.51
CA VAL A 22 4.29 -4.66 -3.16
C VAL A 22 5.68 -4.59 -3.79
N ILE A 23 6.71 -4.54 -2.95
CA ILE A 23 8.11 -4.46 -3.35
C ILE A 23 8.69 -5.87 -3.43
N SER A 24 9.12 -6.26 -4.62
CA SER A 24 9.86 -7.50 -4.85
C SER A 24 11.35 -7.36 -4.51
N PRO A 25 12.04 -8.45 -4.15
CA PRO A 25 13.50 -8.44 -4.01
C PRO A 25 14.17 -7.97 -5.31
N GLY A 26 14.90 -6.85 -5.27
CA GLY A 26 15.67 -6.32 -6.41
C GLY A 26 15.17 -5.00 -7.01
N SER A 27 13.99 -4.49 -6.61
CA SER A 27 13.44 -3.21 -7.12
C SER A 27 13.71 -1.98 -6.22
N ARG A 28 14.59 -2.11 -5.22
CA ARG A 28 14.68 -1.12 -4.12
C ARG A 28 15.55 0.10 -4.44
N ARG A 29 14.90 1.26 -4.68
CA ARG A 29 15.02 2.50 -3.86
C ARG A 29 14.33 3.71 -4.49
N THR A 30 14.35 3.83 -5.81
CA THR A 30 13.88 5.06 -6.49
C THR A 30 12.36 5.09 -6.66
N ASP A 31 11.75 3.93 -6.90
CA ASP A 31 10.32 3.82 -7.27
C ASP A 31 9.38 4.22 -6.12
N THR A 32 9.73 3.86 -4.88
CA THR A 32 8.90 4.13 -3.70
C THR A 32 8.85 5.62 -3.34
N VAL A 33 9.92 6.39 -3.59
CA VAL A 33 9.94 7.84 -3.28
C VAL A 33 9.05 8.61 -4.25
N THR A 34 9.15 8.30 -5.55
CA THR A 34 8.34 8.98 -6.59
C THR A 34 6.85 8.71 -6.38
N LYS A 35 6.46 7.46 -6.10
CA LYS A 35 5.06 7.10 -5.86
C LYS A 35 4.47 7.72 -4.60
N ARG A 36 5.25 7.90 -3.53
CA ARG A 36 4.78 8.56 -2.30
C ARG A 36 4.29 9.98 -2.58
N SER A 37 5.07 10.77 -3.32
CA SER A 37 4.66 12.14 -3.67
C SER A 37 3.46 12.13 -4.61
N GLU A 38 3.46 11.28 -5.64
CA GLU A 38 2.33 11.19 -6.59
C GLU A 38 1.02 10.80 -5.90
N TYR A 39 1.04 9.85 -4.97
CA TYR A 39 -0.16 9.42 -4.25
C TYR A 39 -0.63 10.46 -3.22
N ALA A 40 0.30 11.19 -2.61
CA ALA A 40 -0.04 12.31 -1.73
C ALA A 40 -0.67 13.46 -2.53
N GLU A 41 -0.11 13.82 -3.68
CA GLU A 41 -0.65 14.82 -4.59
C GLU A 41 -2.02 14.41 -5.14
N ALA A 42 -2.21 13.11 -5.42
CA ALA A 42 -3.50 12.56 -5.81
C ALA A 42 -4.53 12.54 -4.65
N GLY A 43 -4.11 12.72 -3.40
CA GLY A 43 -4.99 12.76 -2.24
C GLY A 43 -5.43 11.39 -1.71
N ILE A 44 -4.66 10.33 -1.96
CA ILE A 44 -4.96 8.98 -1.43
C ILE A 44 -4.65 8.97 0.07
N GLU A 45 -5.65 8.71 0.92
CA GLU A 45 -5.47 8.82 2.37
C GLU A 45 -4.56 7.73 2.95
N HIS A 46 -4.72 6.47 2.51
CA HIS A 46 -3.96 5.34 3.02
C HIS A 46 -3.06 4.75 1.93
N TYR A 47 -1.79 4.60 2.25
CA TYR A 47 -0.81 3.99 1.36
C TYR A 47 0.03 2.99 2.15
N TRP A 48 0.00 1.72 1.77
CA TRP A 48 0.75 0.68 2.45
C TRP A 48 1.84 0.15 1.53
N ILE A 49 3.01 -0.06 2.11
CA ILE A 49 4.16 -0.63 1.42
C ILE A 49 4.40 -2.00 2.03
N VAL A 50 4.31 -3.05 1.21
CA VAL A 50 4.61 -4.42 1.57
C VAL A 50 5.95 -4.79 0.95
N ASP A 51 6.96 -5.00 1.78
CA ASP A 51 8.26 -5.46 1.33
C ASP A 51 8.36 -6.98 1.47
N LEU A 52 8.53 -7.69 0.36
CA LEU A 52 8.64 -9.16 0.30
C LEU A 52 10.06 -9.69 0.58
N GLY A 53 11.02 -8.84 0.94
CA GLY A 53 12.28 -9.32 1.52
C GLY A 53 12.04 -10.06 2.83
N PRO A 54 12.86 -11.07 3.19
CA PRO A 54 12.72 -11.75 4.48
C PRO A 54 13.29 -10.88 5.63
N PRO A 55 12.55 -10.63 6.73
CA PRO A 55 11.13 -10.98 6.94
C PRO A 55 10.19 -10.04 6.18
N VAL A 56 9.03 -10.55 5.72
CA VAL A 56 8.03 -9.73 5.03
C VAL A 56 7.56 -8.63 5.97
N THR A 57 7.60 -7.38 5.49
CA THR A 57 7.18 -6.22 6.29
C THR A 57 6.03 -5.47 5.65
N LEU A 58 5.19 -4.85 6.48
CA LEU A 58 4.23 -3.85 6.05
C LEU A 58 4.50 -2.53 6.79
N THR A 59 4.71 -1.45 6.02
CA THR A 59 4.73 -0.08 6.53
C THR A 59 3.45 0.62 6.11
N ALA A 60 2.67 1.08 7.08
CA ALA A 60 1.44 1.83 6.83
C ALA A 60 1.71 3.34 6.83
N LEU A 61 1.31 4.02 5.76
CA LEU A 61 1.41 5.46 5.61
C LEU A 61 0.01 6.08 5.58
N ARG A 62 -0.15 7.20 6.27
CA ARG A 62 -1.40 8.00 6.27
C ARG A 62 -1.12 9.43 5.85
N LEU A 63 -1.92 9.95 4.92
CA LEU A 63 -1.78 11.31 4.44
C LEU A 63 -2.06 12.30 5.58
N ALA A 64 -1.11 13.19 5.85
CA ALA A 64 -1.12 14.14 6.95
C ALA A 64 -1.14 15.59 6.41
N GLY A 65 -2.17 15.94 5.65
CA GLY A 65 -2.30 17.28 5.08
C GLY A 65 -1.14 17.63 4.14
N THR A 66 -0.59 18.84 4.28
CA THR A 66 0.42 19.37 3.34
C THR A 66 1.83 18.83 3.55
N ILE A 67 2.10 18.12 4.66
CA ILE A 67 3.42 17.52 4.92
C ILE A 67 3.59 16.16 4.22
N GLY A 68 2.57 15.68 3.50
CA GLY A 68 2.58 14.39 2.82
C GLY A 68 2.24 13.25 3.77
N TYR A 69 2.84 12.08 3.56
CA TYR A 69 2.56 10.89 4.33
C TYR A 69 3.30 10.84 5.67
N GLN A 70 2.59 10.44 6.73
CA GLN A 70 3.17 10.00 8.00
C GLN A 70 3.27 8.47 8.02
N GLU A 71 4.45 7.94 8.35
CA GLU A 71 4.71 6.50 8.40
C GLU A 71 4.52 5.94 9.81
N SER A 72 3.92 4.74 9.90
CA SER A 72 3.90 3.93 11.11
C SER A 72 5.09 2.97 11.14
N PRO A 73 5.51 2.47 12.33
CA PRO A 73 6.52 1.41 12.41
C PRO A 73 6.13 0.20 11.57
N ALA A 74 7.13 -0.40 10.90
CA ALA A 74 6.92 -1.59 10.09
C ALA A 74 6.48 -2.78 10.97
N VAL A 75 5.55 -3.57 10.45
CA VAL A 75 4.99 -4.77 11.11
C VAL A 75 5.40 -6.02 10.34
N THR A 76 5.65 -7.12 11.05
CA THR A 76 5.91 -8.47 10.51
C THR A 76 4.88 -9.47 11.06
N GLY A 77 4.82 -10.68 10.51
CA GLY A 77 3.89 -11.72 10.97
C GLY A 77 2.46 -11.48 10.52
N SER A 78 1.72 -10.63 11.24
CA SER A 78 0.35 -10.27 10.86
C SER A 78 0.05 -8.79 11.09
N PHE A 79 -0.67 -8.19 10.16
CA PHE A 79 -1.16 -6.82 10.26
C PHE A 79 -2.68 -6.84 10.37
N THR A 80 -3.23 -6.13 11.37
CA THR A 80 -4.69 -5.98 11.54
C THR A 80 -5.01 -4.50 11.67
N THR A 81 -6.05 -4.05 10.98
CA THR A 81 -6.52 -2.67 11.06
C THR A 81 -8.05 -2.62 11.01
N SER A 82 -8.62 -1.58 11.60
CA SER A 82 -10.05 -1.21 11.45
C SER A 82 -10.27 -0.13 10.39
N ALA A 83 -9.21 0.52 9.91
CA ALA A 83 -9.24 1.61 8.94
C ALA A 83 -8.21 1.39 7.81
N PRO A 84 -8.52 1.75 6.55
CA PRO A 84 -9.79 2.34 6.08
C PRO A 84 -10.96 1.35 6.08
N VAL A 85 -10.66 0.06 6.12
CA VAL A 85 -11.64 -1.02 6.27
C VAL A 85 -11.10 -2.05 7.27
N PRO A 86 -11.96 -2.76 8.01
CA PRO A 86 -11.55 -3.89 8.83
C PRO A 86 -10.86 -4.96 7.96
N LEU A 87 -9.57 -5.21 8.22
CA LEU A 87 -8.75 -6.15 7.45
C LEU A 87 -7.70 -6.80 8.35
N ARG A 88 -7.42 -8.08 8.09
CA ARG A 88 -6.24 -8.80 8.58
C ARG A 88 -5.44 -9.32 7.40
N LEU A 89 -4.14 -9.05 7.41
CA LEU A 89 -3.15 -9.56 6.46
C LEU A 89 -2.19 -10.49 7.21
N ASP A 90 -2.03 -11.71 6.70
CA ASP A 90 -0.98 -12.64 7.11
C ASP A 90 0.25 -12.39 6.23
N LEU A 91 1.28 -11.78 6.80
CA LEU A 91 2.48 -11.37 6.07
C LEU A 91 3.43 -12.55 5.85
N ASP A 92 3.50 -13.47 6.81
CA ASP A 92 4.32 -14.69 6.69
C ASP A 92 3.77 -15.61 5.58
N GLY A 93 2.44 -15.61 5.42
CA GLY A 93 1.76 -16.33 4.35
C GLY A 93 1.94 -15.76 2.93
N LEU A 94 2.41 -14.52 2.77
CA LEU A 94 2.52 -13.88 1.44
C LEU A 94 3.60 -14.50 0.54
N THR A 95 4.59 -15.17 1.14
CA THR A 95 5.69 -15.83 0.42
C THR A 95 5.79 -17.33 0.69
N ALA A 96 4.87 -17.87 1.50
CA ALA A 96 4.76 -19.30 1.72
C ALA A 96 4.31 -19.98 0.40
N ARG A 97 4.97 -21.07 0.03
CA ARG A 97 4.64 -21.87 -1.17
C ARG A 97 3.62 -22.94 -0.87
#